data_AF-A0A8D8ES94-F1
#
_entry.id   AF-A0A8D8ES94-F1
#
_cell.length_a   1.000
_cell.length_b   1.000
_cell.length_c   1.000
_cell.angle_alpha   90.00
_cell.angle_beta   90.00
_cell.angle_gamma   90.00
#
_symmetry.space_group_name_H-M   'P 1'
#
loop_
_entity.id
_entity.type
_entity.pdbx_description
1 polymer ?
#
loop_
_entity_poly.entity_id
_entity_poly.type
_entity_poly.pdbx_seq_one_letter_code
_entity_poly.pdbx_strand_id
1 'polypeptide(L)'
;MSFGTSGSGADLHFRALPFLDKKWIKADVSAALRSPEDLANLWNHLVQDEEVVTARLQTSVNAAGDVAYARPDGKYYCGVQSLSCSCCKGVCSASASCSCSACQILEAEEGPAKKTPPGGQLQTSQNQNQCETPGGCSGTILDSWLWSPIPTIDEKRICSRKLIAEQREICLQAAANCLSATRTKQLLYVYRRYFVALQRCKPDEKAIATAGDEKAVSEQMVASEMATDPAKLSKNSSFDRDPRASATATTTTPLKDCDKATFGLARVGTRAALNFSFAFLRRAWRSGEDVELCSELLSEALEALQTLPEASLFDTSQMSSLWIEVVEKSIKFLRQVVLGDVMGGRCLVPKADRHIALNLLLELGAQKGTLGGSLEGISLLLTLHEKDQEEQDDNRSPPFGSSGAPLVPLLKRYEQIDSFAASATDSFHFGPTESFLRFLTLPESETATVDLKQAAVIIVSHLDRLAKPHLPAGNYSAKVNAKTNSAQKIFTLGWSSCSPEMY
;
A
#
# COMPACT_ATOMS: atom_id res chain seq x y z
N MET A 1 12.19 -6.62 -29.55
CA MET A 1 12.74 -7.37 -28.41
C MET A 1 11.55 -7.86 -27.59
N SER A 2 11.52 -9.13 -27.18
CA SER A 2 10.40 -9.68 -26.39
C SER A 2 10.85 -9.82 -24.94
N PHE A 3 10.15 -9.17 -24.02
CA PHE A 3 10.31 -9.43 -22.59
C PHE A 3 9.45 -10.65 -22.23
N GLY A 4 10.06 -11.68 -21.63
CA GLY A 4 9.34 -12.87 -21.17
C GLY A 4 8.89 -12.71 -19.74
N THR A 5 7.58 -12.53 -19.52
CA THR A 5 6.96 -12.25 -18.22
C THR A 5 6.49 -13.54 -17.52
N SER A 6 7.43 -14.33 -17.00
CA SER A 6 7.13 -15.59 -16.30
C SER A 6 6.73 -15.37 -14.82
N GLY A 7 5.58 -14.72 -14.56
CA GLY A 7 5.26 -14.27 -13.20
C GLY A 7 3.81 -13.87 -12.88
N SER A 8 2.80 -14.63 -13.34
CA SER A 8 1.38 -14.57 -12.94
C SER A 8 0.63 -13.21 -13.02
N GLY A 9 1.27 -12.14 -13.48
CA GLY A 9 0.57 -10.96 -13.99
C GLY A 9 -0.01 -11.30 -15.37
N ALA A 10 -1.33 -11.42 -15.49
CA ALA A 10 -1.96 -11.70 -16.77
C ALA A 10 -1.64 -10.58 -17.78
N ASP A 11 -1.07 -10.93 -18.93
CA ASP A 11 -0.75 -9.98 -20.00
C ASP A 11 -2.03 -9.32 -20.51
N LEU A 12 -2.15 -8.01 -20.28
CA LEU A 12 -3.32 -7.22 -20.63
C LEU A 12 -3.27 -6.85 -22.12
N HIS A 13 -3.95 -7.63 -22.94
CA HIS A 13 -4.07 -7.40 -24.37
C HIS A 13 -5.10 -6.29 -24.63
N PHE A 14 -4.75 -5.35 -25.51
CA PHE A 14 -5.51 -4.14 -25.77
C PHE A 14 -6.23 -4.21 -27.14
N ARG A 15 -7.52 -3.91 -27.14
CA ARG A 15 -8.47 -4.03 -28.25
C ARG A 15 -9.23 -2.70 -28.39
N ALA A 16 -8.89 -1.87 -29.36
CA ALA A 16 -9.55 -0.57 -29.56
C ALA A 16 -10.67 -0.67 -30.61
N LEU A 17 -11.92 -0.77 -30.15
CA LEU A 17 -13.11 -1.00 -30.98
C LEU A 17 -13.58 0.30 -31.66
N PRO A 18 -13.64 0.36 -33.02
CA PRO A 18 -14.01 1.58 -33.74
C PRO A 18 -15.36 2.21 -33.32
N PHE A 19 -16.38 1.39 -33.03
CA PHE A 19 -17.70 1.91 -32.62
C PHE A 19 -17.69 2.70 -31.30
N LEU A 20 -16.64 2.57 -30.48
CA LEU A 20 -16.48 3.29 -29.21
C LEU A 20 -15.63 4.57 -29.31
N ASP A 21 -15.05 4.88 -30.47
CA ASP A 21 -14.15 6.04 -30.59
C ASP A 21 -14.88 7.37 -30.28
N LYS A 22 -16.18 7.47 -30.58
CA LYS A 22 -17.04 8.61 -30.20
C LYS A 22 -17.33 8.73 -28.70
N LYS A 23 -17.24 7.62 -27.92
CA LYS A 23 -17.28 7.64 -26.45
C LYS A 23 -15.97 8.19 -25.91
N TRP A 24 -14.85 7.67 -26.43
CA TRP A 24 -13.51 7.99 -25.94
C TRP A 24 -13.03 9.42 -26.23
N ILE A 25 -13.40 10.03 -27.36
CA ILE A 25 -13.08 11.44 -27.65
C ILE A 25 -13.79 12.41 -26.70
N LYS A 26 -14.93 12.00 -26.12
CA LYS A 26 -15.69 12.79 -25.15
C LYS A 26 -15.29 12.55 -23.69
N ALA A 27 -14.34 11.65 -23.42
CA ALA A 27 -13.88 11.34 -22.07
C ALA A 27 -12.87 12.40 -21.59
N ASP A 28 -13.05 12.94 -20.39
CA ASP A 28 -12.06 13.86 -19.79
C ASP A 28 -10.84 13.09 -19.26
N VAL A 29 -9.91 12.81 -20.16
CA VAL A 29 -8.60 12.24 -19.82
C VAL A 29 -7.72 13.18 -18.99
N SER A 30 -8.04 14.49 -18.92
CA SER A 30 -7.32 15.44 -18.06
C SER A 30 -7.75 15.35 -16.60
N ALA A 31 -8.97 14.90 -16.31
CA ALA A 31 -9.42 14.59 -14.95
C ALA A 31 -8.64 13.39 -14.39
N ALA A 32 -8.41 12.35 -15.19
CA ALA A 32 -7.64 11.15 -14.80
C ALA A 32 -6.15 11.40 -14.45
N LEU A 33 -5.58 12.54 -14.84
CA LEU A 33 -4.26 12.99 -14.34
C LEU A 33 -4.34 13.59 -12.94
N ARG A 34 -5.46 14.25 -12.62
CA ARG A 34 -5.67 15.02 -11.38
C ARG A 34 -6.24 14.12 -10.26
N SER A 35 -7.29 13.35 -10.55
CA SER A 35 -7.95 12.42 -9.62
C SER A 35 -7.53 10.96 -9.87
N PRO A 36 -7.37 10.14 -8.81
CA PRO A 36 -7.27 8.68 -8.97
C PRO A 36 -8.62 8.04 -9.32
N GLU A 37 -9.74 8.65 -8.92
CA GLU A 37 -11.09 8.11 -9.09
C GLU A 37 -11.56 8.24 -10.54
N ASP A 38 -11.32 9.39 -11.19
CA ASP A 38 -11.61 9.57 -12.61
C ASP A 38 -10.82 8.60 -13.49
N LEU A 39 -9.57 8.31 -13.12
CA LEU A 39 -8.78 7.27 -13.77
C LEU A 39 -9.35 5.88 -13.55
N ALA A 40 -9.82 5.55 -12.34
CA ALA A 40 -10.50 4.28 -12.06
C ALA A 40 -11.80 4.15 -12.87
N ASN A 41 -12.58 5.22 -13.02
CA ASN A 41 -13.79 5.26 -13.83
C ASN A 41 -13.51 4.99 -15.32
N LEU A 42 -12.52 5.67 -15.90
CA LEU A 42 -12.11 5.40 -17.29
C LEU A 42 -11.49 4.00 -17.45
N TRP A 43 -10.73 3.51 -16.47
CA TRP A 43 -10.22 2.14 -16.48
C TRP A 43 -11.35 1.10 -16.43
N ASN A 44 -12.36 1.32 -15.60
CA ASN A 44 -13.53 0.44 -15.52
C ASN A 44 -14.29 0.39 -16.84
N HIS A 45 -14.37 1.50 -17.58
CA HIS A 45 -14.93 1.49 -18.94
C HIS A 45 -14.11 0.65 -19.93
N LEU A 46 -12.76 0.70 -19.90
CA LEU A 46 -11.93 -0.18 -20.75
C LEU A 46 -12.20 -1.68 -20.50
N VAL A 47 -12.49 -2.04 -19.24
CA VAL A 47 -12.81 -3.43 -18.86
C VAL A 47 -14.24 -3.80 -19.24
N GLN A 48 -15.22 -2.92 -18.97
CA GLN A 48 -16.63 -3.11 -19.32
C GLN A 48 -16.87 -3.22 -20.84
N ASP A 49 -16.13 -2.44 -21.64
CA ASP A 49 -16.22 -2.42 -23.09
C ASP A 49 -15.44 -3.59 -23.77
N GLU A 50 -14.83 -4.48 -22.98
CA GLU A 50 -13.91 -5.55 -23.42
C GLU A 50 -12.67 -5.06 -24.21
N GLU A 51 -12.27 -3.80 -24.02
CA GLU A 51 -11.12 -3.19 -24.72
C GLU A 51 -9.77 -3.51 -24.04
N VAL A 52 -9.81 -4.08 -22.83
CA VAL A 52 -8.68 -4.71 -22.14
C VAL A 52 -9.06 -6.12 -21.70
N VAL A 53 -8.30 -7.12 -22.16
CA VAL A 53 -8.56 -8.54 -21.89
C VAL A 53 -7.28 -9.29 -21.47
N THR A 54 -7.41 -10.35 -20.68
CA THR A 54 -6.29 -11.16 -20.17
C THR A 54 -5.83 -12.26 -21.13
N ALA A 55 -6.60 -12.54 -22.19
CA ALA A 55 -6.30 -13.57 -23.19
C ALA A 55 -5.94 -12.93 -24.54
N ARG A 56 -4.89 -13.44 -25.20
CA ARG A 56 -4.53 -13.01 -26.56
C ARG A 56 -5.51 -13.61 -27.57
N LEU A 57 -6.38 -12.77 -28.12
CA LEU A 57 -7.16 -13.12 -29.31
C LEU A 57 -6.24 -13.17 -30.54
N GLN A 58 -6.48 -14.14 -31.44
CA GLN A 58 -5.90 -14.12 -32.79
C GLN A 58 -6.48 -12.93 -33.57
N THR A 59 -5.62 -12.26 -34.35
CA THR A 59 -5.99 -11.09 -35.15
C THR A 59 -5.45 -11.21 -36.56
N SER A 60 -6.20 -10.66 -37.51
CA SER A 60 -5.89 -10.60 -38.94
C SER A 60 -6.46 -9.30 -39.51
N VAL A 61 -6.16 -8.97 -40.77
CA VAL A 61 -6.66 -7.75 -41.43
C VAL A 61 -7.78 -8.15 -42.39
N ASN A 62 -8.92 -7.47 -42.31
CA ASN A 62 -10.08 -7.75 -43.17
C ASN A 62 -9.96 -7.06 -44.54
N ALA A 63 -10.88 -7.35 -45.47
CA ALA A 63 -10.87 -6.78 -46.82
C ALA A 63 -11.10 -5.25 -46.88
N ALA A 64 -11.42 -4.59 -45.76
CA ALA A 64 -11.52 -3.12 -45.64
C ALA A 64 -10.27 -2.48 -45.01
N GLY A 65 -9.29 -3.28 -44.57
CA GLY A 65 -8.08 -2.81 -43.88
C GLY A 65 -8.22 -2.72 -42.35
N ASP A 66 -9.37 -3.09 -41.77
CA ASP A 66 -9.52 -3.12 -40.31
C ASP A 66 -8.79 -4.33 -39.69
N VAL A 67 -8.33 -4.17 -38.45
CA VAL A 67 -7.96 -5.32 -37.61
C VAL A 67 -9.23 -6.05 -37.18
N ALA A 68 -9.36 -7.30 -37.61
CA ALA A 68 -10.39 -8.22 -37.17
C ALA A 68 -9.86 -9.16 -36.08
N TYR A 69 -10.74 -9.51 -35.14
CA TYR A 69 -10.48 -10.42 -34.03
C TYR A 69 -11.20 -11.75 -34.25
N ALA A 70 -10.48 -12.86 -34.08
CA ALA A 70 -11.03 -14.21 -34.20
C ALA A 70 -11.98 -14.54 -33.03
N ARG A 71 -12.96 -15.39 -33.31
CA ARG A 71 -13.96 -15.87 -32.33
C ARG A 71 -13.89 -17.40 -32.16
N PRO A 72 -14.36 -17.95 -31.03
CA PRO A 72 -14.41 -19.41 -30.81
C PRO A 72 -15.29 -20.18 -31.82
N ASP A 73 -16.22 -19.52 -32.50
CA ASP A 73 -17.08 -20.09 -33.55
C ASP A 73 -16.47 -20.00 -34.97
N GLY A 74 -15.18 -19.68 -35.08
CA GLY A 74 -14.45 -19.59 -36.36
C GLY A 74 -14.74 -18.32 -37.16
N LYS A 75 -15.51 -17.38 -36.60
CA LYS A 75 -15.87 -16.10 -37.22
C LYS A 75 -14.91 -14.96 -36.86
N TYR A 76 -15.03 -13.85 -37.59
CA TYR A 76 -14.23 -12.64 -37.40
C TYR A 76 -15.08 -11.39 -37.20
N TYR A 77 -14.62 -10.46 -36.34
CA TYR A 77 -15.28 -9.16 -36.12
C TYR A 77 -14.26 -8.02 -35.99
N CYS A 78 -14.56 -6.85 -36.56
CA CYS A 78 -13.66 -5.67 -36.54
C CYS A 78 -14.12 -4.52 -35.62
N GLY A 79 -15.32 -4.58 -35.06
CA GLY A 79 -15.87 -3.48 -34.24
C GLY A 79 -16.29 -2.23 -35.03
N VAL A 80 -16.39 -2.30 -36.35
CA VAL A 80 -16.91 -1.20 -37.19
C VAL A 80 -18.45 -1.23 -37.23
N GLN A 81 -19.06 -0.04 -37.28
CA GLN A 81 -20.51 0.13 -37.44
C GLN A 81 -20.90 0.21 -38.93
N SER A 82 -20.74 -0.89 -39.67
CA SER A 82 -20.96 -0.99 -41.12
C SER A 82 -22.12 -1.91 -41.52
N LEU A 83 -22.86 -2.47 -40.56
CA LEU A 83 -23.99 -3.36 -40.83
C LEU A 83 -25.32 -2.61 -40.92
N SER A 84 -26.22 -3.08 -41.78
CA SER A 84 -27.60 -2.61 -41.88
C SER A 84 -28.58 -3.33 -40.93
N CYS A 85 -28.08 -4.22 -40.06
CA CYS A 85 -28.93 -5.09 -39.24
C CYS A 85 -29.47 -4.48 -37.94
N SER A 86 -30.72 -4.81 -37.62
CA SER A 86 -31.32 -4.57 -36.31
C SER A 86 -30.80 -5.55 -35.22
N CYS A 87 -30.36 -6.77 -35.59
CA CYS A 87 -29.73 -7.73 -34.66
C CYS A 87 -28.52 -7.16 -33.89
N CYS A 88 -27.86 -6.16 -34.48
CA CYS A 88 -26.47 -5.81 -34.19
C CYS A 88 -26.27 -4.33 -33.81
N LYS A 89 -27.33 -3.51 -33.80
CA LYS A 89 -27.23 -2.02 -33.74
C LYS A 89 -26.28 -1.44 -34.82
N GLY A 90 -26.16 -2.14 -35.94
CA GLY A 90 -25.20 -1.86 -37.02
C GLY A 90 -23.73 -2.25 -36.76
N VAL A 91 -23.38 -2.80 -35.60
CA VAL A 91 -21.97 -3.04 -35.19
C VAL A 91 -21.56 -4.50 -35.39
N CYS A 92 -20.40 -4.72 -36.02
CA CYS A 92 -19.77 -6.04 -36.11
C CYS A 92 -19.01 -6.37 -34.81
N SER A 93 -19.64 -7.08 -33.87
CA SER A 93 -19.13 -7.36 -32.52
C SER A 93 -18.82 -8.83 -32.24
N ALA A 94 -18.19 -9.10 -31.08
CA ALA A 94 -17.99 -10.45 -30.54
C ALA A 94 -19.32 -11.15 -30.17
N SER A 95 -20.34 -10.39 -29.82
CA SER A 95 -21.61 -10.89 -29.27
C SER A 95 -22.73 -11.06 -30.32
N ALA A 96 -22.68 -10.33 -31.43
CA ALA A 96 -23.64 -10.51 -32.53
C ALA A 96 -23.35 -11.79 -33.32
N SER A 97 -24.38 -12.46 -33.84
CA SER A 97 -24.22 -13.56 -34.82
C SER A 97 -23.88 -13.05 -36.24
N CYS A 98 -24.03 -11.74 -36.45
CA CYS A 98 -24.03 -11.02 -37.71
C CYS A 98 -22.63 -10.44 -38.01
N SER A 99 -21.87 -10.99 -38.97
CA SER A 99 -20.56 -10.48 -39.43
C SER A 99 -20.69 -9.51 -40.62
N CYS A 100 -19.72 -8.59 -40.80
CA CYS A 100 -19.72 -7.64 -41.93
C CYS A 100 -19.04 -8.24 -43.17
N SER A 101 -19.38 -7.74 -44.36
CA SER A 101 -18.88 -8.28 -45.64
C SER A 101 -17.35 -8.39 -45.70
N ALA A 102 -16.63 -7.40 -45.18
CA ALA A 102 -15.16 -7.42 -45.14
C ALA A 102 -14.60 -8.53 -44.22
N CYS A 103 -15.26 -8.83 -43.10
CA CYS A 103 -14.92 -9.97 -42.26
C CYS A 103 -15.45 -11.30 -42.83
N GLN A 104 -16.55 -11.30 -43.56
CA GLN A 104 -17.11 -12.50 -44.19
C GLN A 104 -16.26 -13.00 -45.37
N ILE A 105 -15.59 -12.09 -46.08
CA ILE A 105 -14.54 -12.44 -47.07
C ILE A 105 -13.37 -13.13 -46.37
N LEU A 106 -12.89 -12.55 -45.26
CA LEU A 106 -11.83 -13.12 -44.42
C LEU A 106 -12.22 -14.49 -43.82
N GLU A 107 -13.48 -14.68 -43.41
CA GLU A 107 -14.06 -15.97 -42.98
C GLU A 107 -14.07 -17.02 -44.11
N ALA A 108 -14.21 -16.60 -45.37
CA ALA A 108 -14.14 -17.49 -46.53
C ALA A 108 -12.69 -17.81 -46.95
N GLU A 109 -11.76 -16.86 -46.83
CA GLU A 109 -10.34 -17.02 -47.16
C GLU A 109 -9.57 -17.86 -46.11
N GLU A 110 -9.84 -17.67 -44.82
CA GLU A 110 -9.33 -18.52 -43.73
C GLU A 110 -10.26 -19.71 -43.40
N GLY A 111 -11.21 -20.02 -44.27
CA GLY A 111 -12.14 -21.15 -44.11
C GLY A 111 -11.44 -22.52 -43.90
N PRO A 112 -12.15 -23.53 -43.36
CA PRO A 112 -11.55 -24.70 -42.69
C PRO A 112 -10.71 -25.66 -43.56
N ALA A 113 -10.48 -25.36 -44.84
CA ALA A 113 -9.73 -26.20 -45.77
C ALA A 113 -8.20 -26.10 -45.66
N LYS A 114 -7.63 -25.20 -44.83
CA LYS A 114 -6.17 -24.97 -44.75
C LYS A 114 -5.63 -24.74 -43.33
N LYS A 115 -5.68 -25.77 -42.45
CA LYS A 115 -4.71 -26.03 -41.34
C LYS A 115 -5.03 -27.32 -40.57
N THR A 116 -4.75 -28.51 -41.12
CA THR A 116 -4.40 -29.72 -40.33
C THR A 116 -3.93 -30.88 -41.20
N PRO A 117 -2.75 -31.47 -40.93
CA PRO A 117 -2.54 -32.91 -41.05
C PRO A 117 -3.24 -33.64 -39.89
N PRO A 118 -3.65 -34.91 -40.04
CA PRO A 118 -4.37 -35.63 -38.99
C PRO A 118 -3.42 -36.10 -37.88
N GLY A 119 -3.67 -35.71 -36.62
CA GLY A 119 -2.86 -36.15 -35.48
C GLY A 119 -2.78 -35.18 -34.31
N GLY A 120 -3.90 -34.61 -33.85
CA GLY A 120 -3.94 -33.73 -32.68
C GLY A 120 -5.23 -33.94 -31.89
N GLN A 121 -5.13 -34.60 -30.74
CA GLN A 121 -6.24 -34.68 -29.78
C GLN A 121 -6.50 -33.31 -29.17
N LEU A 122 -7.74 -33.01 -28.78
CA LEU A 122 -7.99 -31.95 -27.79
C LEU A 122 -7.41 -32.41 -26.45
N GLN A 123 -6.14 -32.08 -26.20
CA GLN A 123 -5.63 -32.11 -24.85
C GLN A 123 -6.26 -30.96 -24.08
N THR A 124 -7.12 -31.31 -23.13
CA THR A 124 -7.46 -30.43 -22.01
C THR A 124 -6.20 -30.25 -21.17
N SER A 125 -5.33 -29.31 -21.58
CA SER A 125 -4.11 -28.95 -20.87
C SER A 125 -4.48 -28.34 -19.52
N GLN A 126 -4.66 -29.21 -18.52
CA GLN A 126 -4.67 -28.82 -17.11
C GLN A 126 -3.39 -28.04 -16.86
N ASN A 127 -3.52 -26.78 -16.44
CA ASN A 127 -2.41 -25.84 -16.41
C ASN A 127 -1.51 -26.08 -15.19
N GLN A 128 -0.79 -27.21 -15.20
CA GLN A 128 0.30 -27.49 -14.26
C GLN A 128 1.45 -26.54 -14.56
N ASN A 129 1.40 -25.35 -13.95
CA ASN A 129 2.47 -24.35 -13.97
C ASN A 129 3.71 -24.85 -13.19
N GLN A 130 4.37 -25.90 -13.68
CA GLN A 130 5.74 -26.22 -13.30
C GLN A 130 6.67 -25.43 -14.21
N CYS A 131 7.53 -24.60 -13.61
CA CYS A 131 8.39 -23.69 -14.34
C CYS A 131 9.64 -24.43 -14.84
N GLU A 132 9.59 -24.98 -16.05
CA GLU A 132 10.76 -25.56 -16.74
C GLU A 132 11.72 -24.49 -17.28
N THR A 133 12.22 -23.60 -16.41
CA THR A 133 13.52 -22.96 -16.67
C THR A 133 14.63 -24.00 -16.60
N PRO A 134 15.58 -24.05 -17.57
CA PRO A 134 16.73 -24.95 -17.50
C PRO A 134 17.58 -24.72 -16.24
N GLY A 135 17.39 -25.59 -15.25
CA GLY A 135 17.90 -25.47 -13.89
C GLY A 135 16.87 -24.91 -12.92
N GLY A 136 16.50 -25.69 -11.89
CA GLY A 136 15.55 -25.32 -10.83
C GLY A 136 16.02 -24.15 -9.95
N CYS A 137 15.12 -23.61 -9.12
CA CYS A 137 15.31 -22.40 -8.32
C CYS A 137 16.49 -22.49 -7.32
N SER A 138 16.88 -21.35 -6.70
CA SER A 138 17.90 -21.37 -5.66
C SER A 138 17.56 -22.32 -4.51
N GLY A 139 16.27 -22.49 -4.20
CA GLY A 139 15.78 -23.50 -3.26
C GLY A 139 16.27 -24.90 -3.62
N THR A 140 16.05 -25.37 -4.85
CA THR A 140 16.54 -26.68 -5.32
C THR A 140 18.06 -26.83 -5.22
N ILE A 141 18.82 -25.75 -5.40
CA ILE A 141 20.28 -25.77 -5.22
C ILE A 141 20.65 -25.90 -3.73
N LEU A 142 19.99 -25.15 -2.84
CA LEU A 142 20.22 -25.21 -1.40
C LEU A 142 19.76 -26.54 -0.79
N ASP A 143 18.63 -27.08 -1.24
CA ASP A 143 18.11 -28.40 -0.86
C ASP A 143 19.06 -29.53 -1.26
N SER A 144 19.72 -29.41 -2.43
CA SER A 144 20.76 -30.35 -2.85
C SER A 144 21.97 -30.38 -1.89
N TRP A 145 22.16 -29.33 -1.09
CA TRP A 145 23.25 -29.20 -0.13
C TRP A 145 22.90 -29.64 1.30
N LEU A 146 21.62 -29.90 1.62
CA LEU A 146 21.20 -30.23 3.00
C LEU A 146 21.85 -31.51 3.55
N TRP A 147 22.23 -32.44 2.66
CA TRP A 147 22.80 -33.75 3.03
C TRP A 147 24.02 -34.16 2.18
N SER A 148 24.68 -33.19 1.53
CA SER A 148 25.83 -33.43 0.64
C SER A 148 27.17 -32.93 1.23
N PRO A 149 28.32 -33.21 0.59
CA PRO A 149 29.59 -32.56 0.93
C PRO A 149 29.52 -31.04 0.82
N ILE A 150 30.45 -30.35 1.50
CA ILE A 150 30.52 -28.88 1.52
C ILE A 150 30.69 -28.36 0.08
N PRO A 151 29.76 -27.51 -0.42
CA PRO A 151 29.78 -27.08 -1.82
C PRO A 151 31.03 -26.26 -2.17
N THR A 152 31.53 -26.45 -3.38
CA THR A 152 32.72 -25.80 -3.92
C THR A 152 32.52 -24.29 -4.11
N ILE A 153 33.62 -23.58 -4.37
CA ILE A 153 33.60 -22.14 -4.61
C ILE A 153 32.76 -21.80 -5.86
N ASP A 154 32.76 -22.66 -6.88
CA ASP A 154 32.02 -22.42 -8.12
C ASP A 154 30.53 -22.76 -8.02
N GLU A 155 30.16 -23.80 -7.28
CA GLU A 155 28.75 -24.06 -6.91
C GLU A 155 28.17 -22.90 -6.09
N LYS A 156 28.96 -22.36 -5.14
CA LYS A 156 28.62 -21.13 -4.39
C LYS A 156 28.46 -19.91 -5.32
N ARG A 157 29.32 -19.73 -6.33
CA ARG A 157 29.20 -18.66 -7.36
C ARG A 157 27.99 -18.86 -8.28
N ILE A 158 27.57 -20.09 -8.54
CA ILE A 158 26.36 -20.40 -9.33
C ILE A 158 25.12 -20.07 -8.51
N CYS A 159 25.02 -20.59 -7.28
CA CYS A 159 23.91 -20.31 -6.36
C CYS A 159 23.77 -18.80 -6.07
N SER A 160 24.89 -18.10 -5.80
CA SER A 160 24.89 -16.65 -5.59
C SER A 160 24.38 -15.87 -6.79
N ARG A 161 24.80 -16.21 -8.02
CA ARG A 161 24.26 -15.58 -9.24
C ARG A 161 22.77 -15.86 -9.43
N LYS A 162 22.30 -17.05 -9.04
CA LYS A 162 20.89 -17.41 -9.13
C LYS A 162 20.02 -16.66 -8.12
N LEU A 163 20.44 -16.59 -6.85
CA LEU A 163 19.81 -15.77 -5.82
C LEU A 163 19.72 -14.29 -6.24
N ILE A 164 20.77 -13.74 -6.86
CA ILE A 164 20.76 -12.36 -7.39
C ILE A 164 19.76 -12.20 -8.55
N ALA A 165 19.60 -13.22 -9.41
CA ALA A 165 18.62 -13.18 -10.50
C ALA A 165 17.17 -13.27 -9.98
N GLU A 166 16.90 -14.19 -9.07
CA GLU A 166 15.58 -14.37 -8.44
C GLU A 166 15.20 -13.14 -7.60
N GLN A 167 16.14 -12.56 -6.85
CA GLN A 167 15.93 -11.29 -6.13
C GLN A 167 15.63 -10.12 -7.08
N ARG A 168 16.27 -10.06 -8.25
CA ARG A 168 15.97 -9.04 -9.27
C ARG A 168 14.56 -9.19 -9.83
N GLU A 169 14.14 -10.41 -10.12
CA GLU A 169 12.78 -10.69 -10.61
C GLU A 169 11.73 -10.30 -9.55
N ILE A 170 11.95 -10.67 -8.28
CA ILE A 170 11.08 -10.27 -7.16
C ILE A 170 11.03 -8.74 -7.01
N CYS A 171 12.16 -8.04 -7.12
CA CYS A 171 12.19 -6.57 -7.09
C CYS A 171 11.44 -5.95 -8.27
N LEU A 172 11.57 -6.51 -9.49
CA LEU A 172 10.83 -6.05 -10.67
C LEU A 172 9.32 -6.31 -10.53
N GLN A 173 8.93 -7.47 -10.01
CA GLN A 173 7.54 -7.81 -9.74
C GLN A 173 6.91 -6.90 -8.67
N ALA A 174 7.64 -6.63 -7.57
CA ALA A 174 7.21 -5.70 -6.53
C ALA A 174 7.11 -4.25 -7.06
N ALA A 175 8.06 -3.81 -7.88
CA ALA A 175 8.01 -2.50 -8.54
C ALA A 175 6.89 -2.38 -9.57
N ALA A 176 6.56 -3.46 -10.30
CA ALA A 176 5.46 -3.47 -11.26
C ALA A 176 4.07 -3.51 -10.59
N ASN A 177 3.96 -4.15 -9.43
CA ASN A 177 2.71 -4.32 -8.67
C ASN A 177 2.43 -3.17 -7.67
N CYS A 178 3.33 -2.19 -7.53
CA CYS A 178 3.08 -1.06 -6.63
C CYS A 178 1.96 -0.15 -7.16
N LEU A 179 1.32 0.61 -6.26
CA LEU A 179 0.15 1.43 -6.60
C LEU A 179 0.47 2.49 -7.67
N SER A 180 1.65 3.11 -7.62
CA SER A 180 2.07 4.12 -8.60
C SER A 180 2.36 3.53 -9.98
N ALA A 181 3.01 2.37 -10.06
CA ALA A 181 3.23 1.66 -11.33
C ALA A 181 1.89 1.16 -11.92
N THR A 182 1.01 0.63 -11.08
CA THR A 182 -0.35 0.22 -11.48
C THR A 182 -1.15 1.40 -12.02
N ARG A 183 -1.20 2.52 -11.28
CA ARG A 183 -1.88 3.76 -11.71
C ARG A 183 -1.29 4.29 -13.03
N THR A 184 0.03 4.28 -13.18
CA THR A 184 0.72 4.69 -14.42
C THR A 184 0.38 3.76 -15.59
N LYS A 185 0.31 2.45 -15.38
CA LYS A 185 -0.11 1.47 -16.39
C LYS A 185 -1.55 1.72 -16.84
N GLN A 186 -2.48 1.93 -15.91
CA GLN A 186 -3.87 2.26 -16.22
C GLN A 186 -3.97 3.56 -17.04
N LEU A 187 -3.27 4.61 -16.62
CA LEU A 187 -3.19 5.90 -17.29
C LEU A 187 -2.68 5.76 -18.73
N LEU A 188 -1.60 5.00 -18.94
CA LEU A 188 -1.04 4.75 -20.27
C LEU A 188 -2.03 4.02 -21.21
N TYR A 189 -2.85 3.10 -20.70
CA TYR A 189 -3.88 2.42 -21.49
C TYR A 189 -5.05 3.36 -21.83
N VAL A 190 -5.51 4.18 -20.88
CA VAL A 190 -6.55 5.21 -21.11
C VAL A 190 -6.09 6.23 -22.15
N TYR A 191 -4.88 6.76 -22.01
CA TYR A 191 -4.31 7.71 -22.98
C TYR A 191 -4.07 7.07 -24.36
N ARG A 192 -3.56 5.82 -24.41
CA ARG A 192 -3.46 5.05 -25.66
C ARG A 192 -4.83 4.90 -26.33
N ARG A 193 -5.89 4.65 -25.56
CA ARG A 193 -7.25 4.51 -26.09
C ARG A 193 -7.82 5.80 -26.65
N TYR A 194 -7.60 6.90 -25.94
CA TYR A 194 -7.95 8.25 -26.38
C TYR A 194 -7.23 8.63 -27.68
N PHE A 195 -5.90 8.43 -27.76
CA PHE A 195 -5.14 8.75 -28.96
C PHE A 195 -5.54 7.89 -30.18
N VAL A 196 -5.88 6.60 -30.00
CA VAL A 196 -6.40 5.77 -31.09
C VAL A 196 -7.76 6.27 -31.59
N ALA A 197 -8.65 6.71 -30.70
CA ALA A 197 -9.92 7.32 -31.10
C ALA A 197 -9.69 8.65 -31.85
N LEU A 198 -8.85 9.53 -31.30
CA LEU A 198 -8.50 10.82 -31.89
C LEU A 198 -7.86 10.67 -33.29
N GLN A 199 -7.03 9.64 -33.49
CA GLN A 199 -6.44 9.33 -34.80
C GLN A 199 -7.49 8.90 -35.82
N ARG A 200 -8.48 8.09 -35.43
CA ARG A 200 -9.51 7.55 -36.33
C ARG A 200 -10.61 8.55 -36.67
N CYS A 201 -10.93 9.49 -35.78
CA CYS A 201 -11.96 10.51 -36.02
C CYS A 201 -11.43 11.83 -36.60
N LYS A 202 -10.12 11.95 -36.86
CA LYS A 202 -9.57 12.92 -37.82
C LYS A 202 -9.60 12.27 -39.21
N PRO A 203 -10.73 12.41 -39.95
CA PRO A 203 -10.91 13.67 -40.67
C PRO A 203 -12.38 14.13 -40.90
N ASP A 204 -12.71 15.38 -40.58
CA ASP A 204 -13.36 16.33 -41.53
C ASP A 204 -13.35 17.81 -41.04
N GLU A 205 -12.17 18.34 -40.67
CA GLU A 205 -12.03 19.77 -40.29
C GLU A 205 -12.13 20.74 -41.50
N LYS A 206 -12.62 20.29 -42.67
CA LYS A 206 -12.85 21.13 -43.85
C LYS A 206 -14.33 21.33 -44.21
N ALA A 207 -15.25 20.52 -43.66
CA ALA A 207 -16.68 20.67 -43.90
C ALA A 207 -17.40 21.66 -42.97
N ILE A 208 -16.83 21.99 -41.79
CA ILE A 208 -17.52 22.75 -40.73
C ILE A 208 -16.79 24.06 -40.39
N ALA A 209 -16.53 24.87 -41.42
CA ALA A 209 -15.96 26.21 -41.30
C ALA A 209 -16.86 27.33 -41.87
N THR A 210 -18.11 27.00 -42.23
CA THR A 210 -19.05 27.87 -42.97
C THR A 210 -20.46 27.91 -42.37
N ALA A 211 -20.55 27.83 -41.04
CA ALA A 211 -21.61 28.35 -40.18
C ALA A 211 -20.96 28.56 -38.79
N GLY A 212 -21.09 29.66 -38.07
CA GLY A 212 -22.21 30.59 -38.00
C GLY A 212 -22.99 30.31 -36.71
N ASP A 213 -22.98 31.09 -35.63
CA ASP A 213 -22.26 32.29 -35.14
C ASP A 213 -22.88 32.55 -33.72
N GLU A 214 -22.25 33.37 -32.88
CA GLU A 214 -22.77 33.98 -31.63
C GLU A 214 -23.36 33.14 -30.45
N LYS A 215 -22.89 33.52 -29.24
CA LYS A 215 -23.57 33.54 -27.92
C LYS A 215 -23.93 32.22 -27.20
N ALA A 216 -24.19 32.20 -25.88
CA ALA A 216 -23.66 32.93 -24.70
C ALA A 216 -24.38 32.39 -23.42
N VAL A 217 -23.86 32.71 -22.21
CA VAL A 217 -24.56 32.55 -20.89
C VAL A 217 -24.81 31.08 -20.46
N SER A 218 -25.06 30.73 -19.18
CA SER A 218 -24.36 31.02 -17.90
C SER A 218 -24.94 30.08 -16.81
N GLU A 219 -24.21 29.94 -15.70
CA GLU A 219 -24.70 29.79 -14.32
C GLU A 219 -25.65 28.65 -13.81
N GLN A 220 -25.25 28.15 -12.62
CA GLN A 220 -26.07 27.90 -11.42
C GLN A 220 -27.04 26.69 -11.29
N MET A 221 -26.79 25.93 -10.19
CA MET A 221 -27.78 25.54 -9.14
C MET A 221 -28.90 24.50 -9.47
N VAL A 222 -29.59 23.86 -8.51
CA VAL A 222 -29.28 23.36 -7.13
C VAL A 222 -30.37 22.32 -6.77
N ALA A 223 -30.06 21.38 -5.87
CA ALA A 223 -30.95 20.52 -5.06
C ALA A 223 -32.12 19.74 -5.72
N SER A 224 -32.14 18.44 -5.44
CA SER A 224 -33.14 17.71 -4.63
C SER A 224 -33.23 16.27 -5.17
N GLU A 225 -33.39 15.20 -4.40
CA GLU A 225 -33.38 14.86 -2.96
C GLU A 225 -34.05 13.47 -2.91
N MET A 226 -33.79 12.66 -1.87
CA MET A 226 -34.59 11.49 -1.48
C MET A 226 -34.67 10.28 -2.47
N ALA A 227 -34.71 9.02 -2.02
CA ALA A 227 -34.46 8.45 -0.69
C ALA A 227 -34.25 6.90 -0.77
N THR A 228 -34.10 6.27 0.40
CA THR A 228 -34.37 4.84 0.71
C THR A 228 -33.43 3.76 0.13
N ASP A 229 -32.34 3.54 0.88
CA ASP A 229 -31.95 2.29 1.58
C ASP A 229 -33.16 1.38 2.02
N PRO A 230 -33.02 0.09 2.44
CA PRO A 230 -31.80 -0.69 2.70
C PRO A 230 -31.83 -2.21 2.34
N ALA A 231 -30.79 -2.94 2.82
CA ALA A 231 -30.74 -4.36 3.27
C ALA A 231 -29.80 -5.30 2.44
N LYS A 232 -28.73 -5.85 3.05
CA LYS A 232 -28.59 -7.21 3.69
C LYS A 232 -28.69 -8.39 2.69
N LEU A 233 -27.89 -9.46 2.75
CA LEU A 233 -26.83 -9.98 3.66
C LEU A 233 -25.71 -10.60 2.76
N SER A 234 -24.65 -11.36 3.09
CA SER A 234 -24.13 -12.14 4.24
C SER A 234 -22.60 -12.30 4.03
N LYS A 235 -21.66 -12.48 4.99
CA LYS A 235 -21.51 -13.36 6.17
C LYS A 235 -21.53 -14.89 5.87
N ASN A 236 -20.63 -15.75 6.35
CA ASN A 236 -19.33 -15.59 7.05
C ASN A 236 -18.62 -16.97 7.23
N SER A 237 -17.46 -16.99 7.92
CA SER A 237 -16.93 -18.10 8.77
C SER A 237 -16.17 -19.28 8.09
N SER A 238 -15.36 -20.09 8.81
CA SER A 238 -15.25 -20.23 10.28
C SER A 238 -13.86 -20.66 10.85
N PHE A 239 -13.83 -20.73 12.18
CA PHE A 239 -12.82 -21.19 13.17
C PHE A 239 -12.38 -22.69 12.97
N ASP A 240 -11.48 -23.34 13.75
CA ASP A 240 -11.06 -23.16 15.15
C ASP A 240 -9.77 -23.96 15.58
N ARG A 241 -9.25 -23.66 16.79
CA ARG A 241 -8.57 -24.53 17.81
C ARG A 241 -7.07 -24.97 17.82
N ASP A 242 -6.57 -24.91 19.07
CA ASP A 242 -5.40 -25.47 19.80
C ASP A 242 -5.45 -27.01 20.09
N PRO A 243 -4.53 -27.65 20.88
CA PRO A 243 -3.07 -27.47 21.15
C PRO A 243 -2.26 -28.81 21.25
N ARG A 244 -0.92 -28.79 21.49
CA ARG A 244 -0.21 -29.72 22.44
C ARG A 244 1.23 -29.27 22.80
N ALA A 245 1.78 -29.78 23.91
CA ALA A 245 3.12 -29.49 24.45
C ALA A 245 4.08 -30.71 24.47
N SER A 246 5.37 -30.46 24.78
CA SER A 246 6.35 -31.43 25.30
C SER A 246 7.34 -30.73 26.26
N ALA A 247 8.13 -31.47 27.04
CA ALA A 247 8.91 -30.94 28.18
C ALA A 247 10.27 -31.65 28.39
N THR A 248 11.15 -31.04 29.18
CA THR A 248 12.29 -31.73 29.83
C THR A 248 12.78 -30.94 31.06
N ALA A 249 13.26 -31.63 32.10
CA ALA A 249 13.88 -31.06 33.31
C ALA A 249 15.43 -31.04 33.15
N THR A 250 16.31 -30.61 34.07
CA THR A 250 16.30 -30.44 35.56
C THR A 250 17.39 -29.35 35.91
N THR A 251 17.81 -28.96 37.11
CA THR A 251 17.73 -29.50 38.50
C THR A 251 17.51 -28.35 39.55
N THR A 252 18.35 -28.21 40.59
CA THR A 252 18.13 -27.39 41.80
C THR A 252 19.37 -26.64 42.28
N THR A 253 19.18 -25.51 42.98
CA THR A 253 20.03 -25.04 44.11
C THR A 253 19.16 -24.18 45.07
N PRO A 254 19.24 -24.37 46.40
CA PRO A 254 18.17 -23.94 47.33
C PRO A 254 18.34 -22.55 47.98
N LEU A 255 19.25 -21.71 47.48
CA LEU A 255 19.42 -20.32 47.97
C LEU A 255 18.60 -19.30 47.18
N LYS A 256 18.00 -19.70 46.05
CA LYS A 256 17.36 -18.80 45.08
C LYS A 256 15.85 -18.63 45.30
N ASP A 257 15.29 -19.28 46.32
CA ASP A 257 13.84 -19.44 46.48
C ASP A 257 13.20 -18.36 47.36
N CYS A 258 13.96 -17.75 48.28
CA CYS A 258 13.51 -16.55 49.01
C CYS A 258 13.36 -15.35 48.04
N ASP A 259 14.32 -15.16 47.14
CA ASP A 259 14.26 -14.14 46.09
C ASP A 259 13.09 -14.38 45.13
N LYS A 260 12.86 -15.63 44.70
CA LYS A 260 11.70 -15.98 43.86
C LYS A 260 10.37 -15.73 44.58
N ALA A 261 10.27 -16.05 45.87
CA ALA A 261 9.06 -15.80 46.66
C ALA A 261 8.80 -14.29 46.81
N THR A 262 9.84 -13.51 47.12
CA THR A 262 9.78 -12.05 47.25
C THR A 262 9.46 -11.38 45.91
N PHE A 263 10.10 -11.80 44.82
CA PHE A 263 9.81 -11.36 43.45
C PHE A 263 8.40 -11.75 43.00
N GLY A 264 7.94 -12.96 43.37
CA GLY A 264 6.57 -13.42 43.13
C GLY A 264 5.53 -12.56 43.86
N LEU A 265 5.76 -12.25 45.13
CA LEU A 265 4.91 -11.38 45.94
C LEU A 265 4.91 -9.93 45.40
N ALA A 266 6.08 -9.39 45.06
CA ALA A 266 6.20 -8.08 44.40
C ALA A 266 5.44 -8.05 43.07
N ARG A 267 5.52 -9.13 42.27
CA ARG A 267 4.77 -9.26 41.02
C ARG A 267 3.26 -9.35 41.23
N VAL A 268 2.79 -10.02 42.28
CA VAL A 268 1.37 -10.04 42.66
C VAL A 268 0.91 -8.65 43.12
N GLY A 269 1.63 -8.01 44.05
CA GLY A 269 1.30 -6.68 44.56
C GLY A 269 1.28 -5.62 43.46
N THR A 270 2.29 -5.60 42.59
CA THR A 270 2.37 -4.66 41.46
C THR A 270 1.26 -4.91 40.43
N ARG A 271 0.94 -6.17 40.12
CA ARG A 271 -0.22 -6.52 39.27
C ARG A 271 -1.55 -6.09 39.90
N ALA A 272 -1.70 -6.23 41.21
CA ALA A 272 -2.90 -5.82 41.93
C ALA A 272 -3.06 -4.30 41.93
N ALA A 273 -2.00 -3.55 42.25
CA ALA A 273 -1.97 -2.10 42.23
C ALA A 273 -2.28 -1.54 40.82
N LEU A 274 -1.61 -2.03 39.78
CA LEU A 274 -1.86 -1.61 38.40
C LEU A 274 -3.29 -1.95 37.92
N ASN A 275 -3.80 -3.15 38.25
CA ASN A 275 -5.18 -3.51 37.93
C ASN A 275 -6.19 -2.64 38.70
N PHE A 276 -5.89 -2.26 39.95
CA PHE A 276 -6.69 -1.34 40.75
C PHE A 276 -6.68 0.07 40.13
N SER A 277 -5.53 0.62 39.75
CA SER A 277 -5.44 1.91 39.04
C SER A 277 -6.25 1.90 37.74
N PHE A 278 -6.14 0.85 36.92
CA PHE A 278 -6.96 0.72 35.71
C PHE A 278 -8.45 0.55 36.02
N ALA A 279 -8.83 0.00 37.17
CA ALA A 279 -10.23 -0.12 37.60
C ALA A 279 -10.78 1.20 38.17
N PHE A 280 -9.93 1.99 38.84
CA PHE A 280 -10.24 3.33 39.33
C PHE A 280 -10.50 4.30 38.17
N LEU A 281 -9.57 4.42 37.22
CA LEU A 281 -9.75 5.23 35.99
C LEU A 281 -11.04 4.84 35.25
N ARG A 282 -11.29 3.53 35.09
CA ARG A 282 -12.53 2.99 34.49
C ARG A 282 -13.80 3.18 35.34
N ARG A 283 -13.68 3.51 36.62
CA ARG A 283 -14.83 3.92 37.45
C ARG A 283 -15.09 5.40 37.24
N ALA A 284 -14.09 6.25 37.42
CA ALA A 284 -14.19 7.70 37.34
C ALA A 284 -14.78 8.17 35.99
N TRP A 285 -14.21 7.72 34.86
CA TRP A 285 -14.74 8.00 33.52
C TRP A 285 -16.15 7.43 33.24
N ARG A 286 -16.71 6.58 34.13
CA ARG A 286 -18.05 6.00 33.99
C ARG A 286 -19.08 6.57 34.95
N SER A 287 -18.68 7.18 36.07
CA SER A 287 -19.58 7.96 36.92
C SER A 287 -19.52 9.46 36.64
N GLY A 288 -18.43 9.96 36.05
CA GLY A 288 -18.14 11.39 35.95
C GLY A 288 -17.58 11.98 37.25
N GLU A 289 -17.42 11.16 38.29
CA GLU A 289 -16.76 11.50 39.56
C GLU A 289 -15.24 11.35 39.40
N ASP A 290 -14.44 12.13 40.12
CA ASP A 290 -12.97 12.02 40.17
C ASP A 290 -12.24 12.08 38.81
N VAL A 291 -12.89 12.63 37.77
CA VAL A 291 -12.32 12.75 36.42
C VAL A 291 -11.12 13.71 36.40
N GLU A 292 -11.17 14.80 37.18
CA GLU A 292 -10.06 15.76 37.31
C GLU A 292 -8.79 15.05 37.82
N LEU A 293 -8.91 14.17 38.83
CA LEU A 293 -7.81 13.34 39.34
C LEU A 293 -7.29 12.33 38.29
N CYS A 294 -8.12 11.93 37.32
CA CYS A 294 -7.67 11.10 36.19
C CYS A 294 -6.84 11.92 35.20
N SER A 295 -7.26 13.15 34.90
CA SER A 295 -6.50 14.10 34.07
C SER A 295 -5.17 14.49 34.74
N GLU A 296 -5.17 14.75 36.05
CA GLU A 296 -3.97 15.02 36.85
C GLU A 296 -2.99 13.84 36.81
N LEU A 297 -3.43 12.63 37.14
CA LEU A 297 -2.58 11.42 37.16
C LEU A 297 -1.98 11.11 35.77
N LEU A 298 -2.74 11.32 34.69
CA LEU A 298 -2.22 11.15 33.33
C LEU A 298 -1.24 12.28 32.95
N SER A 299 -1.45 13.50 33.46
CA SER A 299 -0.57 14.65 33.18
C SER A 299 0.75 14.56 33.94
N GLU A 300 0.73 14.22 35.23
CA GLU A 300 1.94 13.94 36.03
C GLU A 300 2.75 12.79 35.41
N ALA A 301 2.08 11.72 34.97
CA ALA A 301 2.72 10.63 34.27
C ALA A 301 3.33 11.07 32.92
N LEU A 302 2.72 12.04 32.21
CA LEU A 302 3.24 12.55 30.95
C LEU A 302 4.43 13.49 31.16
N GLU A 303 4.35 14.40 32.13
CA GLU A 303 5.45 15.31 32.50
C GLU A 303 6.67 14.51 32.97
N ALA A 304 6.48 13.58 33.91
CA ALA A 304 7.55 12.70 34.40
C ALA A 304 8.19 11.89 33.27
N LEU A 305 7.39 11.42 32.30
CA LEU A 305 7.89 10.75 31.11
C LEU A 305 8.70 11.73 30.24
N GLN A 306 8.17 12.92 29.92
CA GLN A 306 8.80 13.91 29.06
C GLN A 306 10.15 14.44 29.57
N THR A 307 10.41 14.43 30.89
CA THR A 307 11.74 14.78 31.44
C THR A 307 12.87 13.81 31.05
N LEU A 308 12.55 12.63 30.52
CA LEU A 308 13.55 11.63 30.13
C LEU A 308 14.19 11.97 28.76
N PRO A 309 15.51 11.77 28.59
CA PRO A 309 16.17 11.84 27.30
C PRO A 309 15.64 10.84 26.27
N GLU A 310 15.90 11.12 25.00
CA GLU A 310 15.59 10.24 23.87
C GLU A 310 16.24 8.87 24.04
N ALA A 311 15.56 7.81 23.57
CA ALA A 311 16.04 6.43 23.66
C ALA A 311 16.38 5.91 25.08
N SER A 312 15.99 6.59 26.17
CA SER A 312 16.22 6.16 27.57
C SER A 312 15.71 4.75 27.91
N LEU A 313 14.77 4.22 27.12
CA LEU A 313 14.17 2.89 27.28
C LEU A 313 14.58 1.90 26.16
N PHE A 314 15.65 2.22 25.40
CA PHE A 314 16.16 1.37 24.31
C PHE A 314 16.93 0.15 24.83
N ASP A 315 17.86 0.32 25.78
CA ASP A 315 18.53 -0.81 26.43
C ASP A 315 17.71 -1.36 27.61
N THR A 316 16.79 -2.26 27.31
CA THR A 316 16.02 -2.96 28.35
C THR A 316 16.81 -4.09 29.05
N SER A 317 18.09 -4.34 28.72
CA SER A 317 18.84 -5.49 29.27
C SER A 317 19.09 -5.40 30.77
N GLN A 318 19.20 -4.17 31.30
CA GLN A 318 19.40 -3.88 32.72
C GLN A 318 18.08 -3.66 33.47
N MET A 319 16.94 -3.67 32.76
CA MET A 319 15.63 -3.36 33.34
C MET A 319 14.95 -4.60 33.93
N SER A 320 14.26 -4.41 35.07
CA SER A 320 13.52 -5.49 35.71
C SER A 320 12.36 -5.97 34.82
N SER A 321 12.26 -7.27 34.58
CA SER A 321 11.14 -7.87 33.84
C SER A 321 9.76 -7.62 34.46
N LEU A 322 9.71 -7.23 35.74
CA LEU A 322 8.50 -6.73 36.40
C LEU A 322 8.06 -5.37 35.82
N TRP A 323 9.00 -4.45 35.65
CA TRP A 323 8.76 -3.11 35.10
C TRP A 323 8.34 -3.21 33.63
N ILE A 324 8.99 -4.08 32.84
CA ILE A 324 8.61 -4.32 31.43
C ILE A 324 7.16 -4.82 31.34
N GLU A 325 6.74 -5.76 32.20
CA GLU A 325 5.37 -6.26 32.22
C GLU A 325 4.33 -5.19 32.63
N VAL A 326 4.70 -4.27 33.52
CA VAL A 326 3.89 -3.11 33.94
C VAL A 326 3.71 -2.13 32.78
N VAL A 327 4.80 -1.79 32.09
CA VAL A 327 4.79 -0.89 30.93
C VAL A 327 4.00 -1.48 29.77
N GLU A 328 4.18 -2.76 29.45
CA GLU A 328 3.38 -3.46 28.43
C GLU A 328 1.87 -3.40 28.69
N LYS A 329 1.46 -3.61 29.95
CA LYS A 329 0.04 -3.52 30.34
C LYS A 329 -0.48 -2.10 30.29
N SER A 330 0.35 -1.12 30.64
CA SER A 330 0.03 0.30 30.54
C SER A 330 -0.16 0.73 29.08
N ILE A 331 0.71 0.29 28.16
CA ILE A 331 0.50 0.47 26.70
C ILE A 331 -0.83 -0.12 26.25
N LYS A 332 -1.11 -1.37 26.63
CA LYS A 332 -2.34 -2.09 26.23
C LYS A 332 -3.60 -1.43 26.78
N PHE A 333 -3.55 -0.85 27.99
CA PHE A 333 -4.63 -0.07 28.57
C PHE A 333 -4.78 1.31 27.88
N LEU A 334 -3.71 2.09 27.79
CA LEU A 334 -3.72 3.42 27.15
C LEU A 334 -4.20 3.36 25.70
N ARG A 335 -3.88 2.30 24.93
CA ARG A 335 -4.45 2.12 23.57
C ARG A 335 -5.97 2.01 23.58
N GLN A 336 -6.57 1.33 24.56
CA GLN A 336 -8.03 1.27 24.70
C GLN A 336 -8.61 2.64 25.09
N VAL A 337 -7.91 3.40 25.94
CA VAL A 337 -8.27 4.78 26.33
C VAL A 337 -8.32 5.70 25.10
N VAL A 338 -7.24 5.72 24.32
CA VAL A 338 -7.07 6.57 23.14
C VAL A 338 -8.09 6.27 22.03
N LEU A 339 -8.33 4.99 21.74
CA LEU A 339 -9.32 4.55 20.74
C LEU A 339 -10.77 4.74 21.20
N GLY A 340 -11.02 4.94 22.51
CA GLY A 340 -12.36 5.03 23.10
C GLY A 340 -13.00 3.68 23.41
N ASP A 341 -12.33 2.56 23.12
CA ASP A 341 -12.87 1.19 23.28
C ASP A 341 -12.89 0.68 24.72
N VAL A 342 -12.73 1.57 25.70
CA VAL A 342 -12.69 1.24 27.13
C VAL A 342 -13.97 0.51 27.56
N MET A 343 -13.80 -0.73 28.04
CA MET A 343 -14.91 -1.65 28.39
C MET A 343 -15.88 -1.97 27.23
N GLY A 344 -15.44 -1.79 25.98
CA GLY A 344 -16.23 -1.97 24.77
C GLY A 344 -17.24 -0.83 24.56
N GLY A 345 -16.74 0.40 24.41
CA GLY A 345 -17.53 1.61 24.11
C GLY A 345 -18.50 2.08 25.20
N ARG A 346 -18.47 1.48 26.40
CA ARG A 346 -19.39 1.79 27.52
C ARG A 346 -18.78 2.73 28.57
N CYS A 347 -17.77 3.48 28.17
CA CYS A 347 -16.95 4.35 28.99
C CYS A 347 -16.48 5.51 28.11
N LEU A 348 -17.17 6.64 28.18
CA LEU A 348 -16.86 7.83 27.39
C LEU A 348 -15.70 8.59 28.04
N VAL A 349 -14.47 8.20 27.69
CA VAL A 349 -13.25 8.90 28.14
C VAL A 349 -13.28 10.34 27.58
N PRO A 350 -13.03 11.37 28.41
CA PRO A 350 -12.93 12.76 27.96
C PRO A 350 -11.90 12.94 26.83
N LYS A 351 -12.17 13.84 25.86
CA LYS A 351 -11.22 14.08 24.75
C LYS A 351 -9.85 14.60 25.26
N ALA A 352 -9.82 15.33 26.38
CA ALA A 352 -8.58 15.72 27.06
C ALA A 352 -7.76 14.50 27.50
N ASP A 353 -8.34 13.58 28.27
CA ASP A 353 -7.65 12.36 28.73
C ASP A 353 -7.24 11.45 27.56
N ARG A 354 -8.04 11.38 26.49
CA ARG A 354 -7.65 10.71 25.23
C ARG A 354 -6.40 11.36 24.61
N HIS A 355 -6.28 12.69 24.62
CA HIS A 355 -5.10 13.41 24.12
C HIS A 355 -3.85 13.22 25.01
N ILE A 356 -4.01 13.19 26.33
CA ILE A 356 -2.89 12.95 27.27
C ILE A 356 -2.42 11.48 27.14
N ALA A 357 -3.35 10.52 27.07
CA ALA A 357 -3.05 9.11 26.83
C ALA A 357 -2.40 8.86 25.44
N LEU A 358 -2.75 9.65 24.42
CA LEU A 358 -2.11 9.59 23.11
C LEU A 358 -0.66 10.08 23.19
N ASN A 359 -0.42 11.23 23.82
CA ASN A 359 0.93 11.72 24.06
C ASN A 359 1.77 10.71 24.83
N LEU A 360 1.26 10.16 25.95
CA LEU A 360 1.93 9.10 26.73
C LEU A 360 2.37 7.89 25.88
N LEU A 361 1.52 7.43 24.95
CA LEU A 361 1.85 6.30 24.07
C LEU A 361 2.95 6.63 23.06
N LEU A 362 2.89 7.82 22.45
CA LEU A 362 3.83 8.25 21.43
C LEU A 362 5.19 8.60 22.03
N GLU A 363 5.18 9.28 23.17
CA GLU A 363 6.35 9.64 23.97
C GLU A 363 7.11 8.38 24.43
N LEU A 364 6.39 7.39 24.97
CA LEU A 364 6.96 6.07 25.30
C LEU A 364 7.48 5.33 24.05
N GLY A 365 6.88 5.56 22.88
CA GLY A 365 7.35 5.06 21.59
C GLY A 365 8.71 5.67 21.18
N ALA A 366 8.85 6.99 21.33
CA ALA A 366 10.10 7.71 21.08
C ALA A 366 11.20 7.30 22.08
N GLN A 367 10.86 7.17 23.36
CA GLN A 367 11.82 6.78 24.41
C GLN A 367 12.29 5.34 24.33
N LYS A 368 11.51 4.44 23.73
CA LYS A 368 12.00 3.10 23.34
C LYS A 368 13.08 3.16 22.26
N GLY A 369 13.25 4.27 21.55
CA GLY A 369 14.28 4.45 20.51
C GLY A 369 14.19 3.48 19.33
N THR A 370 13.09 2.74 19.18
CA THR A 370 12.94 1.74 18.12
C THR A 370 12.10 2.26 16.96
N LEU A 371 12.51 1.93 15.74
CA LEU A 371 11.74 2.21 14.53
C LEU A 371 10.33 1.56 14.62
N GLY A 372 10.24 0.33 15.14
CA GLY A 372 8.96 -0.34 15.37
C GLY A 372 8.02 0.44 16.30
N GLY A 373 8.53 0.93 17.45
CA GLY A 373 7.75 1.76 18.37
C GLY A 373 7.26 3.08 17.75
N SER A 374 8.10 3.72 16.94
CA SER A 374 7.73 4.96 16.22
C SER A 374 6.68 4.69 15.12
N LEU A 375 6.85 3.62 14.33
CA LEU A 375 5.90 3.21 13.29
C LEU A 375 4.55 2.75 13.85
N GLU A 376 4.53 2.07 15.01
CA GLU A 376 3.30 1.78 15.75
C GLU A 376 2.58 3.06 16.22
N GLY A 377 3.34 4.11 16.57
CA GLY A 377 2.78 5.43 16.89
C GLY A 377 2.17 6.14 15.68
N ILE A 378 2.88 6.12 14.54
CA ILE A 378 2.38 6.64 13.25
C ILE A 378 1.11 5.91 12.81
N SER A 379 1.07 4.58 12.94
CA SER A 379 -0.12 3.78 12.60
C SER A 379 -1.32 4.13 13.49
N LEU A 380 -1.10 4.38 14.79
CA LEU A 380 -2.13 4.83 15.72
C LEU A 380 -2.67 6.23 15.35
N LEU A 381 -1.81 7.19 14.99
CA LEU A 381 -2.20 8.51 14.53
C LEU A 381 -3.09 8.46 13.27
N LEU A 382 -2.73 7.62 12.30
CA LEU A 382 -3.51 7.45 11.07
C LEU A 382 -4.87 6.77 11.35
N THR A 383 -4.90 5.72 12.18
CA THR A 383 -6.14 5.02 12.58
C THR A 383 -7.11 5.97 13.30
N LEU A 384 -6.59 6.87 14.13
CA LEU A 384 -7.38 7.88 14.82
C LEU A 384 -7.91 8.95 13.86
N HIS A 385 -7.12 9.37 12.88
CA HIS A 385 -7.57 10.33 11.86
C HIS A 385 -8.65 9.74 10.95
N GLU A 386 -8.54 8.46 10.59
CA GLU A 386 -9.57 7.73 9.84
C GLU A 386 -10.87 7.64 10.67
N LYS A 387 -10.77 7.31 11.96
CA LYS A 387 -11.93 7.30 12.88
C LYS A 387 -12.55 8.68 13.11
N ASP A 388 -11.73 9.72 13.26
CA ASP A 388 -12.22 11.10 13.38
C ASP A 388 -12.97 11.54 12.10
N GLN A 389 -12.56 11.09 10.91
CA GLN A 389 -13.32 11.32 9.66
C GLN A 389 -14.64 10.54 9.65
N GLU A 390 -14.65 9.26 10.03
CA GLU A 390 -15.89 8.46 10.14
C GLU A 390 -16.90 9.08 11.14
N GLU A 391 -16.40 9.67 12.25
CA GLU A 391 -17.24 10.38 13.23
C GLU A 391 -17.71 11.76 12.72
N GLN A 392 -16.99 12.39 11.78
CA GLN A 392 -17.31 13.72 11.23
C GLN A 392 -18.23 13.68 9.99
N ASP A 393 -18.25 12.59 9.23
CA ASP A 393 -19.20 12.39 8.12
C ASP A 393 -20.65 12.10 8.60
N ASP A 394 -20.86 11.78 9.88
CA ASP A 394 -22.22 11.79 10.46
C ASP A 394 -22.73 13.24 10.59
N ASN A 395 -23.64 13.58 9.68
CA ASN A 395 -24.35 14.86 9.58
C ASN A 395 -25.20 15.21 10.83
N ARG A 396 -25.26 14.33 11.84
CA ARG A 396 -25.85 14.58 13.17
C ARG A 396 -24.87 15.19 14.17
N SER A 397 -23.57 15.14 13.88
CA SER A 397 -22.55 15.80 14.69
C SER A 397 -22.51 17.31 14.42
N PRO A 398 -22.26 18.17 15.43
CA PRO A 398 -21.92 19.56 15.18
C PRO A 398 -20.52 19.65 14.56
N PRO A 399 -20.24 20.61 13.65
CA PRO A 399 -18.96 20.71 12.92
C PRO A 399 -17.79 21.25 13.76
N PHE A 400 -17.76 20.92 15.06
CA PHE A 400 -16.81 21.42 16.06
C PHE A 400 -16.00 20.27 16.68
N GLY A 401 -15.02 19.79 15.93
CA GLY A 401 -14.07 18.80 16.42
C GLY A 401 -12.84 18.74 15.52
N SER A 402 -11.81 19.54 15.78
CA SER A 402 -10.53 19.39 15.09
C SER A 402 -9.97 17.97 15.32
N SER A 403 -9.59 17.28 14.24
CA SER A 403 -8.81 16.03 14.27
C SER A 403 -7.33 16.32 14.59
N GLY A 404 -7.11 17.06 15.69
CA GLY A 404 -5.81 17.54 16.10
C GLY A 404 -5.65 17.48 17.62
N ALA A 405 -4.45 17.10 18.02
CA ALA A 405 -4.05 16.91 19.41
C ALA A 405 -2.83 17.79 19.74
N PRO A 406 -2.61 18.16 21.02
CA PRO A 406 -1.41 18.88 21.44
C PRO A 406 -0.20 17.94 21.37
N LEU A 407 0.43 17.87 20.19
CA LEU A 407 1.56 16.97 19.89
C LEU A 407 2.87 17.75 19.69
N VAL A 408 2.84 19.08 19.81
CA VAL A 408 3.99 19.97 19.53
C VAL A 408 5.27 19.59 20.29
N PRO A 409 5.25 19.22 21.59
CA PRO A 409 6.46 18.78 22.30
C PRO A 409 7.12 17.55 21.67
N LEU A 410 6.33 16.54 21.32
CA LEU A 410 6.80 15.32 20.65
C LEU A 410 7.39 15.64 19.26
N LEU A 411 6.76 16.52 18.50
CA LEU A 411 7.24 16.91 17.16
C LEU A 411 8.56 17.69 17.25
N LYS A 412 8.67 18.65 18.18
CA LYS A 412 9.93 19.34 18.50
C LYS A 412 11.03 18.36 18.94
N ARG A 413 10.69 17.29 19.68
CA ARG A 413 11.63 16.22 20.05
C ARG A 413 12.18 15.50 18.80
N TYR A 414 11.32 15.07 17.87
CA TYR A 414 11.75 14.44 16.61
C TYR A 414 12.55 15.37 15.68
N GLU A 415 12.35 16.68 15.79
CA GLU A 415 13.18 17.71 15.14
C GLU A 415 14.59 17.78 15.76
N GLN A 416 14.68 17.83 17.09
CA GLN A 416 15.92 18.00 17.87
C GLN A 416 16.91 16.83 17.81
N ILE A 417 16.48 15.60 17.45
CA ILE A 417 17.41 14.47 17.31
C ILE A 417 18.43 14.76 16.21
N ASP A 418 19.73 14.78 16.52
CA ASP A 418 20.78 15.00 15.53
C ASP A 418 20.97 13.81 14.56
N SER A 419 21.33 14.11 13.31
CA SER A 419 21.57 13.10 12.28
C SER A 419 23.07 12.76 12.20
N PHE A 420 23.41 11.52 12.57
CA PHE A 420 24.78 11.08 12.94
C PHE A 420 25.89 11.35 11.92
N ALA A 421 25.57 11.54 10.63
CA ALA A 421 26.54 11.92 9.61
C ALA A 421 25.98 12.94 8.59
N ALA A 422 25.41 14.04 9.10
CA ALA A 422 25.07 15.23 8.31
C ALA A 422 26.31 15.99 7.77
N SER A 423 27.15 15.30 6.99
CA SER A 423 28.26 15.92 6.26
C SER A 423 27.68 16.80 5.15
N ALA A 424 27.80 18.12 5.30
CA ALA A 424 27.19 19.13 4.42
C ALA A 424 27.83 19.14 3.02
N THR A 425 27.39 18.21 2.18
CA THR A 425 27.60 18.24 0.73
C THR A 425 26.33 18.76 0.07
N ASP A 426 26.38 19.99 -0.46
CA ASP A 426 25.26 20.65 -1.15
C ASP A 426 24.88 19.91 -2.43
N SER A 427 24.06 18.86 -2.26
CA SER A 427 23.38 18.16 -3.33
C SER A 427 22.05 18.87 -3.59
N PHE A 428 21.91 19.47 -4.77
CA PHE A 428 20.74 20.26 -5.18
C PHE A 428 19.47 19.41 -5.45
N HIS A 429 19.37 18.24 -4.85
CA HIS A 429 18.34 17.22 -5.09
C HIS A 429 17.80 16.72 -3.74
N PHE A 430 16.89 17.49 -3.16
CA PHE A 430 16.22 17.16 -1.90
C PHE A 430 15.15 16.10 -2.09
N GLY A 431 14.99 15.19 -1.12
CA GLY A 431 13.85 14.28 -1.07
C GLY A 431 12.52 15.01 -0.83
N PRO A 432 11.35 14.41 -1.11
CA PRO A 432 10.05 15.04 -0.84
C PRO A 432 9.82 15.28 0.67
N THR A 433 10.28 14.35 1.51
CA THR A 433 10.37 14.43 2.98
C THR A 433 11.26 15.59 3.45
N GLU A 434 12.45 15.69 2.87
CA GLU A 434 13.44 16.73 3.16
C GLU A 434 12.98 18.14 2.72
N SER A 435 12.34 18.22 1.55
CA SER A 435 11.68 19.45 1.09
C SER A 435 10.51 19.83 1.99
N PHE A 436 9.71 18.86 2.47
CA PHE A 436 8.63 19.11 3.42
C PHE A 436 9.16 19.66 4.74
N LEU A 437 10.19 19.04 5.33
CA LEU A 437 10.82 19.55 6.56
C LEU A 437 11.42 20.96 6.38
N ARG A 438 11.98 21.29 5.21
CA ARG A 438 12.56 22.61 4.93
C ARG A 438 11.53 23.75 4.92
N PHE A 439 10.25 23.44 4.70
CA PHE A 439 9.14 24.41 4.75
C PHE A 439 8.19 24.17 5.93
N LEU A 440 8.51 23.23 6.83
CA LEU A 440 7.74 22.97 8.03
C LEU A 440 7.99 24.08 9.06
N THR A 441 6.90 24.65 9.58
CA THR A 441 6.93 25.53 10.76
C THR A 441 6.03 24.94 11.83
N LEU A 442 6.61 24.43 12.92
CA LEU A 442 5.85 23.97 14.08
C LEU A 442 5.32 25.18 14.87
N PRO A 443 4.14 25.09 15.51
CA PRO A 443 3.65 26.14 16.41
C PRO A 443 4.62 26.41 17.56
N GLU A 444 4.76 27.68 17.93
CA GLU A 444 5.55 28.06 19.11
C GLU A 444 4.93 27.51 20.40
N SER A 445 3.60 27.67 20.56
CA SER A 445 2.85 27.16 21.71
C SER A 445 2.77 25.64 21.75
N GLU A 446 3.18 25.06 22.86
CA GLU A 446 3.21 23.61 23.10
C GLU A 446 1.81 22.98 23.26
N THR A 447 0.82 23.78 23.65
CA THR A 447 -0.58 23.36 23.77
C THR A 447 -1.35 23.45 22.45
N ALA A 448 -0.74 23.95 21.37
CA ALA A 448 -1.39 24.06 20.07
C ALA A 448 -1.71 22.67 19.47
N THR A 449 -2.93 22.50 18.96
CA THR A 449 -3.35 21.27 18.31
C THR A 449 -2.77 21.17 16.90
N VAL A 450 -2.14 20.03 16.59
CA VAL A 450 -1.66 19.67 15.25
C VAL A 450 -2.50 18.51 14.74
N ASP A 451 -2.90 18.55 13.48
CA ASP A 451 -3.68 17.49 12.83
C ASP A 451 -2.96 16.13 12.93
N LEU A 452 -3.69 15.05 13.22
CA LEU A 452 -3.10 13.74 13.51
C LEU A 452 -2.35 13.16 12.30
N LYS A 453 -2.84 13.39 11.07
CA LYS A 453 -2.20 12.95 9.83
C LYS A 453 -1.01 13.84 9.46
N GLN A 454 -1.10 15.15 9.71
CA GLN A 454 0.04 16.06 9.61
C GLN A 454 1.16 15.65 10.57
N ALA A 455 0.84 15.37 11.83
CA ALA A 455 1.79 14.88 12.84
C ALA A 455 2.44 13.56 12.40
N ALA A 456 1.67 12.61 11.86
CA ALA A 456 2.19 11.36 11.30
C ALA A 456 3.20 11.61 10.15
N VAL A 457 2.89 12.52 9.21
CA VAL A 457 3.80 12.90 8.10
C VAL A 457 5.08 13.58 8.61
N ILE A 458 4.98 14.43 9.64
CA ILE A 458 6.15 15.07 10.28
C ILE A 458 7.07 14.00 10.89
N ILE A 459 6.54 13.09 11.71
CA ILE A 459 7.34 12.02 12.33
C ILE A 459 7.98 11.12 11.26
N VAL A 460 7.23 10.71 10.23
CA VAL A 460 7.79 9.94 9.09
C VAL A 460 8.94 10.68 8.40
N SER A 461 8.80 12.00 8.20
CA SER A 461 9.84 12.81 7.54
C SER A 461 11.09 12.96 8.40
N HIS A 462 10.96 13.08 9.73
CA HIS A 462 12.13 13.06 10.63
C HIS A 462 12.75 11.65 10.74
N LEU A 463 11.97 10.56 10.68
CA LEU A 463 12.51 9.20 10.61
C LEU A 463 13.32 8.98 9.33
N ASP A 464 12.87 9.51 8.19
CA ASP A 464 13.63 9.48 6.92
C ASP A 464 14.93 10.30 7.01
N ARG A 465 14.88 11.51 7.58
CA ARG A 465 16.06 12.35 7.91
C ARG A 465 17.10 11.63 8.78
N LEU A 466 16.63 10.80 9.73
CA LEU A 466 17.47 10.00 10.61
C LEU A 466 17.96 8.68 9.96
N ALA A 467 17.20 8.12 9.02
CA ALA A 467 17.60 6.95 8.25
C ALA A 467 18.60 7.27 7.13
N LYS A 468 18.52 8.48 6.53
CA LYS A 468 19.33 8.93 5.39
C LYS A 468 20.85 8.65 5.50
N PRO A 469 21.53 8.81 6.66
CA PRO A 469 22.96 8.46 6.80
C PRO A 469 23.26 6.96 6.86
N HIS A 470 22.26 6.14 7.18
CA HIS A 470 22.38 4.68 7.33
C HIS A 470 21.92 3.91 6.08
N LEU A 471 21.25 4.58 5.14
CA LEU A 471 21.02 4.05 3.81
C LEU A 471 22.36 3.81 3.10
N PRO A 472 22.50 2.76 2.27
CA PRO A 472 23.67 2.64 1.41
C PRO A 472 23.66 3.83 0.44
N ALA A 473 24.68 4.68 0.52
CA ALA A 473 24.86 5.74 -0.48
C ALA A 473 24.86 5.12 -1.88
N GLY A 474 24.18 5.75 -2.85
CA GLY A 474 24.07 5.28 -4.24
C GLY A 474 25.42 5.17 -4.99
N ASN A 475 26.51 5.51 -4.31
CA ASN A 475 27.89 5.52 -4.74
C ASN A 475 28.45 4.12 -5.06
N TYR A 476 27.94 3.49 -6.13
CA TYR A 476 28.66 2.48 -6.91
C TYR A 476 29.85 3.10 -7.68
N SER A 477 30.63 3.95 -7.03
CA SER A 477 31.89 4.45 -7.54
C SER A 477 32.91 3.31 -7.53
N ALA A 478 33.28 2.84 -8.73
CA ALA A 478 34.14 1.67 -8.94
C ALA A 478 35.63 1.94 -8.61
N LYS A 479 35.91 2.65 -7.50
CA LYS A 479 37.24 3.04 -7.03
C LYS A 479 37.45 2.76 -5.53
N VAL A 480 37.02 1.58 -5.06
CA VAL A 480 37.48 1.06 -3.76
C VAL A 480 38.99 0.79 -3.85
N ASN A 481 39.77 1.54 -3.07
CA ASN A 481 41.22 1.42 -3.05
C ASN A 481 41.64 0.04 -2.49
N ALA A 482 42.38 -0.75 -3.27
CA ALA A 482 42.47 -2.21 -3.12
C ALA A 482 43.40 -2.72 -1.99
N LYS A 483 43.48 -2.02 -0.83
CA LYS A 483 44.47 -2.29 0.23
C LYS A 483 43.93 -2.64 1.62
N THR A 484 42.61 -2.57 1.88
CA THR A 484 42.01 -2.93 3.18
C THR A 484 41.12 -4.16 3.06
N ASN A 485 41.72 -5.35 3.15
CA ASN A 485 41.11 -6.62 2.73
C ASN A 485 40.31 -7.36 3.82
N SER A 486 39.73 -6.63 4.79
CA SER A 486 39.08 -7.20 5.99
C SER A 486 37.79 -6.49 6.45
N ALA A 487 37.28 -5.52 5.69
CA ALA A 487 35.99 -4.90 6.01
C ALA A 487 34.82 -5.84 5.66
N GLN A 488 33.92 -6.07 6.62
CA GLN A 488 32.72 -6.89 6.44
C GLN A 488 31.76 -6.21 5.45
N LYS A 489 31.57 -6.80 4.26
CA LYS A 489 30.68 -6.25 3.22
C LYS A 489 29.23 -6.51 3.58
N ILE A 490 28.61 -5.56 4.26
CA ILE A 490 27.16 -5.53 4.48
C ILE A 490 26.49 -5.13 3.17
N PHE A 491 25.62 -6.01 2.64
CA PHE A 491 24.79 -5.74 1.47
C PHE A 491 23.36 -5.46 1.94
N THR A 492 22.97 -4.19 1.98
CA THR A 492 21.59 -3.78 2.27
C THR A 492 20.74 -3.81 1.01
N LEU A 493 19.77 -4.74 0.96
CA LEU A 493 18.79 -4.84 -0.12
C LEU A 493 17.56 -4.03 0.27
N GLY A 494 17.47 -2.80 -0.24
CA GLY A 494 16.37 -1.87 0.04
C GLY A 494 16.00 -1.03 -1.18
N TRP A 495 14.81 -0.43 -1.16
CA TRP A 495 14.30 0.37 -2.27
C TRP A 495 14.94 1.76 -2.28
N SER A 496 16.12 1.87 -2.90
CA SER A 496 16.63 3.18 -3.30
C SER A 496 15.63 3.81 -4.28
N SER A 497 15.14 5.01 -3.96
CA SER A 497 14.51 5.87 -4.96
C SER A 497 15.46 6.06 -6.14
N CYS A 498 14.94 6.07 -7.38
CA CYS A 498 15.79 6.14 -8.58
C CYS A 498 16.76 7.32 -8.50
N SER A 499 18.07 7.05 -8.52
CA SER A 499 19.05 8.11 -8.80
C SER A 499 18.77 8.63 -10.21
N PRO A 500 18.64 9.96 -10.41
CA PRO A 500 18.47 10.54 -11.75
C PRO A 500 19.73 10.50 -12.62
N GLU A 501 20.89 10.08 -12.07
CA GLU A 501 22.23 10.17 -12.67
C GLU A 501 22.49 9.19 -13.85
N MET A 502 21.44 8.80 -14.57
CA MET A 502 21.51 7.96 -15.78
C MET A 502 20.68 8.58 -16.92
N TYR A 503 21.06 9.82 -17.28
CA TYR A 503 20.68 10.52 -18.52
C TYR A 503 21.90 11.22 -19.11
#